data_AF-A0AAE2VC10-F1
#
_entry.id   AF-A0AAE2VC10-F1
#
_cell.length_a   1.000
_cell.length_b   1.000
_cell.length_c   1.000
_cell.angle_alpha   90.00
_cell.angle_beta   90.00
_cell.angle_gamma   90.00
#
_symmetry.space_group_name_H-M   'P 1'
#
loop_
_entity.id
_entity.type
_entity.pdbx_description
1 polymer ?
#
loop_
_entity_poly.entity_id
_entity_poly.type
_entity_poly.pdbx_seq_one_letter_code
_entity_poly.pdbx_strand_id
1 'polypeptide(L)'
;MKSLLSLGIISLMLSVELSAEVAGKHLFILSGQSNMVWLKPKVAFTPAVEKEFGSDKVIVVHDAQSGKPLHRWSKSWKAPEGGEA
;
A
#
# COMPACT_ATOMS: atom_id res chain seq x y z
N MET A 1 6.79 43.22 -32.40
CA MET A 1 5.58 42.77 -31.66
C MET A 1 5.32 41.27 -31.81
N LYS A 2 5.24 40.72 -33.03
CA LYS A 2 5.04 39.27 -33.25
C LYS A 2 6.14 38.39 -32.61
N SER A 3 7.41 38.81 -32.68
CA SER A 3 8.53 38.10 -32.04
C SER A 3 8.52 38.16 -30.51
N LEU A 4 8.05 39.27 -29.93
CA LEU A 4 7.89 39.43 -28.48
C LEU A 4 6.75 38.54 -27.94
N LEU A 5 5.67 38.41 -28.72
CA LEU A 5 4.57 37.48 -28.43
C LEU A 5 5.01 36.02 -28.50
N SER A 6 5.83 35.62 -29.48
CA SER A 6 6.32 34.24 -29.59
C SER A 6 7.36 33.89 -28.52
N LEU A 7 8.23 34.82 -28.10
CA LEU A 7 9.13 34.60 -26.96
C LEU A 7 8.38 34.44 -25.63
N GLY A 8 7.28 35.17 -25.44
CA GLY A 8 6.43 35.02 -24.26
C GLY A 8 5.76 33.65 -24.16
N ILE A 9 5.31 33.10 -25.29
CA ILE A 9 4.69 31.76 -25.35
C ILE A 9 5.71 30.66 -25.05
N ILE A 10 6.93 30.78 -25.58
CA ILE A 10 8.01 29.81 -25.32
C ILE A 10 8.43 29.85 -23.83
N SER A 11 8.53 31.03 -23.24
CA SER A 11 8.83 31.17 -21.80
C SER A 11 7.74 30.60 -20.90
N LEU A 12 6.46 30.65 -21.33
CA LEU A 12 5.33 30.09 -20.58
C LEU A 12 5.25 28.56 -20.68
N MET A 13 5.73 27.97 -21.79
CA MET A 13 5.80 26.52 -21.95
C MET A 13 6.97 25.87 -21.21
N LEU A 14 8.03 26.64 -20.92
CA LEU A 14 9.21 26.15 -20.19
C LEU A 14 9.03 26.12 -18.66
N SER A 15 7.99 26.77 -18.12
CA SER A 15 7.67 26.80 -16.69
C SER A 15 6.74 25.67 -16.23
N VAL A 16 6.49 24.67 -17.08
CA VAL A 16 5.82 23.44 -16.64
C VAL A 16 6.83 22.61 -15.86
N GLU A 17 6.90 22.85 -14.56
CA GLU A 17 7.64 22.01 -13.62
C GLU A 17 6.99 20.62 -13.58
N LEU A 18 7.67 19.64 -14.17
CA LEU A 18 7.31 18.24 -14.01
C LEU A 18 7.65 17.83 -12.57
N SER A 19 6.73 18.05 -11.64
CA SER A 19 6.81 17.43 -10.33
C SER A 19 6.57 15.93 -10.51
N ALA A 20 7.65 15.18 -10.64
CA ALA A 20 7.61 13.74 -10.48
C ALA A 20 7.32 13.47 -9.00
N GLU A 21 6.03 13.48 -8.63
CA GLU A 21 5.59 12.97 -7.36
C GLU A 21 6.12 11.52 -7.29
N VAL A 22 7.05 11.27 -6.36
CA VAL A 22 7.46 9.91 -6.02
C VAL A 22 6.24 9.28 -5.36
N ALA A 23 5.29 8.83 -6.18
CA ALA A 23 4.07 8.21 -5.73
C ALA A 23 4.47 6.90 -5.07
N GLY A 24 4.53 6.93 -3.73
CA GLY A 24 4.82 5.77 -2.92
C GLY A 24 3.86 4.61 -3.21
N LYS A 25 4.26 3.39 -2.87
CA LYS A 25 3.37 2.23 -2.95
C LYS A 25 2.50 2.15 -1.70
N HIS A 26 1.25 1.73 -1.85
CA HIS A 26 0.35 1.37 -0.76
C HIS A 26 0.58 -0.09 -0.38
N LEU A 27 1.11 -0.31 0.82
CA LEU A 27 1.31 -1.65 1.39
C LEU A 27 0.12 -2.05 2.26
N PHE A 28 -0.53 -3.16 1.92
CA PHE A 28 -1.57 -3.79 2.71
C PHE A 28 -1.07 -5.13 3.24
N ILE A 29 -1.02 -5.28 4.57
CA ILE A 29 -0.66 -6.54 5.24
C ILE A 29 -1.94 -7.16 5.79
N LEU A 30 -2.42 -8.20 5.11
CA LEU A 30 -3.60 -8.96 5.47
C LEU A 30 -3.19 -10.07 6.44
N SER A 31 -3.22 -9.75 7.73
CA SER A 31 -2.86 -10.67 8.81
C SER A 31 -4.03 -11.03 9.71
N GLY A 32 -3.98 -12.21 10.33
CA GLY A 32 -5.03 -12.66 11.24
C GLY A 32 -5.12 -14.17 11.38
N GLN A 33 -6.25 -14.61 11.95
CA GLN A 33 -6.56 -16.02 12.23
C GLN A 33 -7.45 -16.62 11.12
N SER A 34 -8.35 -17.54 11.48
CA SER A 34 -9.18 -18.34 10.59
C SER A 34 -9.87 -17.52 9.49
N ASN A 35 -10.57 -16.44 9.83
CA ASN A 35 -11.28 -15.62 8.84
C ASN A 35 -10.33 -15.00 7.81
N MET A 36 -9.12 -14.57 8.24
CA MET A 36 -8.13 -14.01 7.33
C MET A 36 -7.44 -15.10 6.50
N VAL A 37 -7.20 -16.30 7.06
CA VAL A 37 -6.67 -17.46 6.32
C VAL A 37 -7.57 -17.83 5.15
N TRP A 38 -8.88 -17.81 5.36
CA TRP A 38 -9.85 -18.16 4.33
C TRP A 38 -10.19 -17.01 3.37
N LEU A 39 -9.68 -15.81 3.62
CA LEU A 39 -9.81 -14.71 2.67
C LEU A 39 -9.11 -15.10 1.36
N LYS A 40 -9.75 -14.78 0.23
CA LYS A 40 -9.14 -14.87 -1.10
C LYS A 40 -8.86 -13.44 -1.59
N PRO A 41 -7.70 -12.82 -1.26
CA PRO A 41 -7.46 -11.40 -1.54
C PRO A 41 -7.58 -11.07 -3.02
N LYS A 42 -7.08 -11.95 -3.89
CA LYS A 42 -7.15 -11.82 -5.36
C LYS A 42 -8.58 -11.67 -5.91
N VAL A 43 -9.59 -12.11 -5.16
CA VAL A 43 -10.99 -12.03 -5.57
C VAL A 43 -11.71 -10.92 -4.82
N ALA A 44 -11.51 -10.81 -3.50
CA ALA A 44 -12.34 -9.99 -2.63
C ALA A 44 -11.75 -8.63 -2.23
N PHE A 45 -10.43 -8.45 -2.33
CA PHE A 45 -9.75 -7.27 -1.78
C PHE A 45 -8.85 -6.58 -2.81
N THR A 46 -7.88 -7.31 -3.37
CA THR A 46 -6.88 -6.79 -4.31
C THR A 46 -7.52 -6.01 -5.46
N PRO A 47 -8.59 -6.49 -6.14
CA PRO A 47 -9.20 -5.73 -7.24
C PRO A 47 -9.78 -4.38 -6.80
N ALA A 48 -10.28 -4.28 -5.58
CA ALA A 48 -10.87 -3.05 -5.07
C ALA A 48 -9.80 -1.98 -4.78
N VAL A 49 -8.70 -2.39 -4.15
CA VAL A 49 -7.60 -1.45 -3.83
C VAL A 49 -6.77 -1.10 -5.06
N GLU A 50 -6.57 -2.03 -6.00
CA GLU A 50 -5.92 -1.73 -7.28
C GLU A 50 -6.75 -0.76 -8.12
N LYS A 51 -8.10 -0.86 -8.07
CA LYS A 51 -9.00 0.09 -8.73
C LYS A 51 -8.89 1.50 -8.15
N GLU A 52 -8.73 1.62 -6.83
CA GLU A 52 -8.65 2.92 -6.15
C GLU A 52 -7.27 3.56 -6.30
N PHE A 53 -6.20 2.80 -6.08
CA PHE A 53 -4.84 3.34 -5.97
C PHE A 53 -4.00 3.15 -7.24
N GLY A 54 -4.46 2.34 -8.19
CA GLY A 54 -3.68 1.90 -9.35
C GLY A 54 -2.92 0.61 -9.06
N SER A 55 -2.99 -0.35 -9.99
CA SER A 55 -2.39 -1.68 -9.81
C SER A 55 -0.87 -1.65 -9.66
N ASP A 56 -0.20 -0.69 -10.31
CA ASP A 56 1.23 -0.50 -10.17
C ASP A 56 1.61 0.04 -8.79
N LYS A 57 0.67 0.67 -8.07
CA LYS A 57 0.92 1.32 -6.77
C LYS A 57 0.56 0.46 -5.56
N VAL A 58 0.06 -0.76 -5.74
CA VAL A 58 -0.42 -1.60 -4.64
C VAL A 58 0.48 -2.80 -4.39
N ILE A 59 0.77 -3.06 -3.11
CA ILE A 59 1.42 -4.29 -2.65
C ILE A 59 0.51 -4.93 -1.61
N VAL A 60 0.09 -6.17 -1.86
CA VAL A 60 -0.72 -6.95 -0.91
C VAL A 60 0.10 -8.15 -0.42
N VAL A 61 0.31 -8.20 0.90
CA VAL A 61 0.90 -9.36 1.58
C VAL A 61 -0.21 -10.07 2.34
N HIS A 62 -0.33 -11.39 2.17
CA HIS A 62 -1.28 -12.23 2.90
C HIS A 62 -0.51 -13.17 3.81
N ASP A 63 -0.44 -12.84 5.09
CA ASP A 63 0.24 -13.62 6.14
C ASP A 63 -0.72 -13.88 7.29
N ALA A 64 -1.44 -14.99 7.21
CA ALA A 64 -2.45 -15.37 8.19
C ALA A 64 -2.23 -16.81 8.66
N GLN A 65 -2.48 -17.06 9.94
CA GLN A 65 -2.38 -18.39 10.52
C GLN A 65 -3.49 -18.65 11.53
N SER A 66 -4.28 -19.70 11.28
CA SER A 66 -5.38 -20.12 12.16
C SER A 66 -4.85 -20.72 13.46
N GLY A 67 -5.64 -20.61 14.54
CA GLY A 67 -5.32 -21.18 15.85
C GLY A 67 -4.13 -20.53 16.56
N LYS A 68 -3.61 -19.41 16.05
CA LYS A 68 -2.51 -18.68 16.70
C LYS A 68 -3.05 -17.60 17.63
N PRO A 69 -2.62 -17.56 18.89
CA PRO A 69 -3.08 -16.54 19.84
C PRO A 69 -2.54 -15.16 19.45
N LEU A 70 -3.21 -14.11 19.92
CA LEU A 70 -2.88 -12.72 19.57
C LEU A 70 -1.44 -12.35 19.97
N HIS A 71 -0.92 -12.95 21.04
CA HIS A 71 0.44 -12.67 21.51
C HIS A 71 1.55 -13.07 20.55
N ARG A 72 1.28 -13.94 19.56
CA ARG A 72 2.24 -14.28 18.49
C ARG A 72 2.82 -13.01 17.83
N TRP A 73 2.03 -11.96 17.71
CA TRP A 73 2.44 -10.71 17.06
C TRP A 73 3.38 -9.87 17.92
N SER A 74 3.43 -10.13 19.22
CA SER A 74 4.28 -9.41 20.16
C SER A 74 5.55 -10.19 20.43
N LYS A 75 6.67 -9.72 19.86
CA LYS A 75 8.00 -10.33 20.08
C LYS A 75 8.45 -10.28 21.54
N SER A 76 7.89 -9.38 22.34
CA SER A 76 8.21 -9.19 23.76
C SER A 76 7.24 -9.91 24.70
N TRP A 77 6.25 -10.64 24.17
CA TRP A 77 5.33 -11.37 25.01
C TRP A 77 6.03 -12.53 25.71
N LYS A 78 5.69 -12.73 26.98
CA LYS A 78 6.16 -13.84 27.80
C LYS A 78 4.94 -14.55 28.37
N ALA A 79 4.97 -15.87 28.35
CA ALA A 79 3.96 -16.67 29.01
C ALA A 79 3.96 -16.36 30.52
N PRO A 80 2.79 -16.29 31.17
CA PRO A 80 2.69 -16.33 32.62
C PRO A 80 3.33 -17.62 33.16
N GLU A 81 3.75 -17.63 34.43
CA GLU A 81 4.25 -18.87 35.07
C GLU A 81 3.23 -20.01 34.93
N GLY A 82 3.68 -21.15 34.41
CA GLY A 82 2.84 -22.33 34.14
C GLY A 82 1.96 -22.24 32.89
N GLY A 83 2.03 -21.15 32.11
CA GLY A 83 1.31 -21.01 30.85
C GLY A 83 2.03 -21.64 29.65
N GLU A 84 1.27 -22.17 28.69
CA GLU A 84 1.80 -22.59 27.39
C GLU A 84 2.14 -21.39 26.50
N ALA A 85 3.16 -21.57 25.63
CA ALA A 85 3.67 -20.55 24.71
C ALA A 85 2.85 -20.42 23.41
#